data_AF-A0A535YUJ5-F1
#
_entry.id   AF-A0A535YUJ5-F1
#
_cell.length_a   1.000
_cell.length_b   1.000
_cell.length_c   1.000
_cell.angle_alpha   90.00
_cell.angle_beta   90.00
_cell.angle_gamma   90.00
#
_symmetry.space_group_name_H-M   'P 1'
#
loop_
_entity.id
_entity.type
_entity.pdbx_description
1 polymer ?
#
loop_
_entity_poly.entity_id
_entity_poly.type
_entity_poly.pdbx_seq_one_letter_code
_entity_poly.pdbx_strand_id
1 'polypeptide(L)'
;MDDVVIDIFGRAVVPTASVDAEAEDLAPALEAVCFALSRAVSVAEAAEILGRSPRAVEAAAEVLASQLRERGLMLQRHAGAIQLVTRAEVAWAV
;
A
#
# COMPACT_ATOMS: atom_id res chain seq x y z
N MET A 1 8.86 -11.09 -20.00
CA MET A 1 10.30 -10.82 -20.15
C MET A 1 10.36 -9.38 -20.56
N ASP A 2 10.48 -8.50 -19.57
CA ASP A 2 10.43 -7.06 -19.77
C ASP A 2 11.65 -6.60 -20.58
N ASP A 3 11.39 -5.95 -21.72
CA ASP A 3 12.46 -5.38 -22.55
C ASP A 3 13.16 -4.26 -21.79
N VAL A 4 14.47 -4.42 -21.55
CA VAL A 4 15.30 -3.40 -20.90
C VAL A 4 15.50 -2.25 -21.87
N VAL A 5 14.97 -1.07 -21.53
CA VAL A 5 15.15 0.16 -22.30
C VAL A 5 16.54 0.72 -22.02
N ILE A 6 17.31 1.00 -23.07
CA ILE A 6 18.69 1.49 -23.02
C ILE A 6 18.77 2.92 -23.56
N ASP A 7 19.48 3.82 -22.86
CA ASP A 7 19.67 5.20 -23.30
C ASP A 7 20.73 5.34 -24.42
N ILE A 8 20.90 6.57 -24.92
CA ILE A 8 21.91 6.90 -25.94
C ILE A 8 23.36 6.61 -25.50
N PHE A 9 23.59 6.36 -24.21
CA PHE A 9 24.88 6.05 -23.60
C PHE A 9 25.05 4.56 -23.25
N GLY A 10 24.11 3.70 -23.65
CA GLY A 10 24.19 2.26 -23.39
C GLY A 10 23.86 1.88 -21.94
N ARG A 11 23.26 2.77 -21.16
CA ARG A 11 22.88 2.51 -19.77
C ARG A 11 21.43 2.04 -19.69
N ALA A 12 21.16 1.12 -18.76
CA ALA A 12 19.80 0.76 -18.42
C ALA A 12 19.05 2.01 -17.93
N VAL A 13 18.00 2.38 -18.65
CA VAL A 13 17.08 3.43 -18.22
C VAL A 13 16.17 2.81 -17.18
N VAL A 14 16.30 3.26 -15.93
CA VAL A 14 15.26 3.01 -14.94
C VAL A 14 14.05 3.83 -15.36
N PRO A 15 12.90 3.21 -15.67
CA PRO A 15 11.68 3.96 -15.93
C PRO A 15 11.38 4.82 -14.70
N THR A 16 11.47 6.14 -14.84
CA THR A 16 11.16 7.10 -13.77
C THR A 16 9.67 7.28 -13.59
N ALA A 17 8.86 6.77 -14.51
CA ALA A 17 7.45 6.56 -14.29
C ALA A 17 7.31 5.41 -13.30
N SER A 18 6.91 5.71 -12.07
CA SER A 18 6.30 4.72 -11.19
C SER A 18 5.06 4.21 -11.90
N VAL A 19 5.19 3.14 -12.70
CA VAL A 19 4.04 2.36 -13.10
C VAL A 19 3.40 1.93 -11.79
N ASP A 20 2.21 2.48 -11.53
CA ASP A 20 1.43 2.06 -10.38
C ASP A 20 1.23 0.55 -10.54
N ALA A 21 1.79 -0.21 -9.59
CA ALA A 21 1.60 -1.65 -9.55
C ALA A 21 0.10 -1.94 -9.42
N GLU A 22 -0.33 -3.12 -9.88
CA GLU A 22 -1.70 -3.58 -9.66
C GLU A 22 -2.03 -3.48 -8.16
N ALA A 23 -3.27 -3.13 -7.83
CA ALA A 23 -3.66 -2.87 -6.44
C ALA A 23 -3.45 -4.10 -5.55
N GLU A 24 -3.63 -5.28 -6.11
CA GLU A 24 -3.38 -6.59 -5.54
C GLU A 24 -1.92 -6.81 -5.17
N ASP A 25 -0.99 -6.33 -6.00
CA ASP A 25 0.46 -6.42 -5.76
C ASP A 25 0.93 -5.37 -4.74
N LEU A 26 0.25 -4.22 -4.68
CA LEU A 26 0.58 -3.13 -3.76
C LEU A 26 0.00 -3.33 -2.35
N ALA A 27 -1.09 -4.09 -2.21
CA ALA A 27 -1.78 -4.32 -0.93
C ALA A 27 -0.86 -4.92 0.17
N PRO A 28 0.00 -5.92 -0.09
CA PRO A 28 0.93 -6.43 0.91
C PRO A 28 1.97 -5.40 1.37
N ALA A 29 2.45 -4.54 0.47
CA ALA A 29 3.39 -3.48 0.81
C ALA A 29 2.71 -2.40 1.67
N LEU A 30 1.45 -2.06 1.35
CA LEU A 30 0.64 -1.16 2.16
C LEU A 30 0.37 -1.72 3.56
N GLU A 31 0.05 -3.02 3.67
CA GLU A 31 -0.10 -3.71 4.96
C GLU A 31 1.18 -3.60 5.79
N ALA A 32 2.34 -3.86 5.18
CA ALA A 32 3.64 -3.77 5.85
C ALA A 32 3.93 -2.35 6.37
N VAL A 33 3.63 -1.31 5.59
CA VAL A 33 3.78 0.11 6.02
C VAL A 33 2.88 0.41 7.21
N CYS A 34 1.59 0.09 7.14
CA CYS A 34 0.66 0.35 8.24
C CYS A 34 1.03 -0.44 9.50
N PHE A 35 1.49 -1.69 9.34
CA PHE A 35 1.94 -2.53 10.44
C PHE A 35 3.18 -1.96 11.12
N ALA A 36 4.20 -1.58 10.35
CA ALA A 36 5.46 -1.06 10.86
C ALA A 36 5.28 0.29 11.59
N LEU A 37 4.39 1.15 11.08
CA LEU A 37 4.17 2.47 11.66
C LEU A 37 3.28 2.45 12.91
N SER A 38 2.39 1.46 13.05
CA SER A 38 1.52 1.28 14.23
C SER A 38 0.74 2.55 14.64
N ARG A 39 0.40 3.39 13.67
CA ARG A 39 -0.38 4.62 13.83
C ARG A 39 -1.20 4.91 12.58
N ALA A 40 -2.08 5.90 12.65
CA ALA A 40 -2.70 6.44 11.45
C ALA A 40 -1.65 7.08 10.53
N VAL A 41 -1.79 6.79 9.24
CA VAL A 41 -0.91 7.24 8.15
C VAL A 41 -1.80 7.87 7.08
N SER A 42 -1.47 9.07 6.62
CA SER A 42 -2.23 9.68 5.52
C SER A 42 -1.97 8.92 4.21
N VAL A 43 -2.93 8.93 3.28
CA VAL A 43 -2.71 8.35 1.95
C VAL A 43 -1.49 8.98 1.25
N ALA A 44 -1.28 10.30 1.43
CA ALA A 44 -0.13 11.00 0.87
C ALA A 44 1.20 10.49 1.45
N GLU A 45 1.29 10.33 2.77
CA GLU A 45 2.49 9.79 3.43
C GLU A 45 2.77 8.34 3.00
N ALA A 46 1.73 7.50 2.91
CA ALA A 46 1.88 6.13 2.43
C ALA A 46 2.35 6.09 0.95
N ALA A 47 1.83 7.00 0.11
CA ALA A 47 2.22 7.13 -1.29
C ALA A 47 3.69 7.54 -1.45
N GLU A 48 4.16 8.48 -0.62
CA GLU A 48 5.58 8.88 -0.57
C GLU A 48 6.48 7.72 -0.14
N ILE A 49 6.11 7.00 0.93
CA ILE A 49 6.88 5.84 1.43
C ILE A 49 6.97 4.73 0.36
N LEU A 50 5.87 4.47 -0.33
CA LEU A 50 5.79 3.41 -1.34
C LEU A 50 6.33 3.84 -2.72
N GLY A 51 6.61 5.13 -2.91
CA GLY A 51 6.96 5.68 -4.22
C GLY A 51 5.89 5.38 -5.27
N ARG A 52 4.61 5.59 -4.93
CA ARG A 52 3.43 5.33 -5.78
C ARG A 52 2.52 6.54 -5.80
N SER A 53 1.56 6.55 -6.72
CA SER A 53 0.54 7.60 -6.70
C SER A 53 -0.43 7.43 -5.51
N PRO A 54 -1.01 8.53 -4.98
CA PRO A 54 -2.07 8.44 -3.97
C PRO A 54 -3.26 7.58 -4.43
N ARG A 55 -3.59 7.63 -5.73
CA ARG A 55 -4.67 6.84 -6.32
C ARG A 55 -4.38 5.33 -6.25
N ALA A 56 -3.14 4.91 -6.52
CA ALA A 56 -2.76 3.52 -6.40
C ALA A 56 -2.80 3.02 -4.95
N VAL A 57 -2.38 3.87 -4.01
CA VAL A 57 -2.49 3.56 -2.58
C VAL A 57 -3.96 3.43 -2.16
N GLU A 58 -4.85 4.29 -2.65
CA GLU A 58 -6.29 4.15 -2.37
C GLU A 58 -6.86 2.85 -2.93
N ALA A 59 -6.51 2.48 -4.16
CA ALA A 59 -6.93 1.22 -4.76
C ALA A 59 -6.41 0.01 -3.96
N ALA A 60 -5.14 0.02 -3.58
CA ALA A 60 -4.54 -1.01 -2.73
C ALA A 60 -5.18 -1.08 -1.34
N ALA A 61 -5.59 0.06 -0.77
CA ALA A 61 -6.30 0.11 0.50
C ALA A 61 -7.67 -0.59 0.43
N GLU A 62 -8.40 -0.46 -0.68
CA GLU A 62 -9.67 -1.17 -0.89
C GLU A 62 -9.48 -2.68 -1.01
N VAL A 63 -8.44 -3.10 -1.74
CA VAL A 63 -8.06 -4.51 -1.86
C VAL A 63 -7.66 -5.08 -0.51
N LEU A 64 -6.79 -4.39 0.23
CA LEU A 64 -6.35 -4.79 1.56
C LEU A 64 -7.53 -4.87 2.54
N ALA A 65 -8.42 -3.88 2.56
CA ALA A 65 -9.61 -3.89 3.40
C ALA A 65 -10.50 -5.10 3.11
N SER A 66 -10.60 -5.51 1.85
CA SER A 66 -11.35 -6.71 1.44
C SER A 66 -10.66 -8.00 1.90
N GLN A 67 -9.33 -8.10 1.76
CA GLN A 67 -8.53 -9.24 2.21
C GLN A 67 -8.56 -9.42 3.74
N LEU A 68 -8.70 -8.34 4.50
CA LEU A 68 -8.75 -8.37 5.97
C LEU A 68 -10.13 -8.78 6.55
N ARG A 69 -11.17 -8.94 5.73
CA ARG A 69 -12.55 -9.22 6.23
C ARG A 69 -12.65 -10.48 7.09
N GLU A 70 -11.88 -11.50 6.78
CA GLU A 70 -11.90 -12.80 7.48
C GLU A 70 -10.78 -12.93 8.52
N ARG A 71 -10.07 -11.83 8.83
CA ARG A 71 -8.94 -11.78 9.76
C ARG A 71 -9.30 -11.00 11.03
N GLY A 72 -8.47 -11.19 12.06
CA GLY A 72 -8.59 -10.46 13.34
C GLY A 72 -8.13 -8.99 13.28
N LEU A 73 -7.60 -8.54 12.15
CA LEU A 73 -7.25 -7.16 11.88
C LEU A 73 -8.24 -6.53 10.89
N MET A 74 -8.33 -5.21 10.89
CA MET A 74 -9.07 -4.44 9.90
C MET A 74 -8.30 -3.18 9.53
N LEU A 75 -8.52 -2.71 8.30
CA LEU A 75 -8.03 -1.40 7.86
C LEU A 75 -9.08 -0.35 8.21
N GLN A 76 -8.81 0.45 9.23
CA GLN A 76 -9.64 1.60 9.58
C GLN A 76 -9.28 2.79 8.68
N ARG A 77 -10.30 3.50 8.21
CA ARG A 77 -10.13 4.71 7.38
C ARG A 77 -10.87 5.87 8.04
N HIS A 78 -10.17 6.98 8.27
CA HIS A 78 -10.74 8.17 8.87
C HIS A 78 -10.00 9.42 8.40
N ALA A 79 -10.73 10.45 7.94
CA ALA A 79 -10.17 11.74 7.54
C ALA A 79 -8.99 11.66 6.54
N GLY A 80 -9.05 10.73 5.58
CA GLY A 80 -7.97 10.53 4.59
C GLY A 80 -6.73 9.82 5.14
N ALA A 81 -6.80 9.28 6.35
CA ALA A 81 -5.79 8.41 6.93
C ALA A 81 -6.27 6.96 7.00
N ILE A 82 -5.30 6.05 6.98
CA ILE A 82 -5.46 4.62 7.08
C ILE A 82 -4.66 4.08 8.27
N GLN A 83 -5.18 3.07 8.95
CA GLN A 83 -4.50 2.41 10.07
C GLN A 83 -4.92 0.93 10.12
N LEU A 84 -3.96 0.05 10.44
CA LEU A 84 -4.30 -1.32 10.85
C LEU A 84 -4.68 -1.32 12.33
N VAL A 85 -5.87 -1.83 12.62
CA VAL A 85 -6.40 -1.96 13.98
C VAL A 85 -6.96 -3.35 14.21
N THR A 86 -7.06 -3.75 15.46
CA THR A 86 -7.75 -4.97 15.87
C THR A 86 -9.23 -4.84 15.56
N ARG A 87 -9.83 -5.91 15.04
CA ARG A 87 -11.27 -5.96 14.82
C ARG A 87 -12.01 -6.06 16.16
N ALA A 88 -13.15 -5.38 16.28
CA ALA A 88 -13.90 -5.32 17.54
C ALA A 88 -14.32 -6.71 18.06
N GLU A 89 -14.69 -7.63 17.17
CA GLU A 89 -15.13 -8.99 17.51
C GLU A 89 -14.03 -9.84 18.17
N VAL A 90 -12.75 -9.49 17.97
CA VAL A 90 -11.60 -10.18 18.57
C VAL A 90 -10.88 -9.33 19.61
N ALA A 91 -11.42 -8.17 19.98
CA ALA A 91 -10.80 -7.26 20.94
C ALA A 91 -10.61 -7.88 22.34
N TRP A 92 -11.34 -8.95 22.66
CA TRP A 92 -11.19 -9.70 23.91
C TRP A 92 -9.85 -10.47 24.02
N ALA A 93 -9.14 -10.66 22.90
CA ALA A 93 -7.94 -11.48 22.82
C ALA A 93 -6.62 -10.67 22.75
N VAL A 94 -6.67 -9.35 22.94
CA VAL A 94 -5.53 -8.41 22.82
C VAL A 94 -5.23 -7.73 24.13
#